data_AF-A0A975ABY1-F1
#
_entry.id   AF-A0A975ABY1-F1
#
_cell.length_a   1.000
_cell.length_b   1.000
_cell.length_c   1.000
_cell.angle_alpha   90.00
_cell.angle_beta   90.00
_cell.angle_gamma   90.00
#
_symmetry.space_group_name_H-M   'P 1'
#
loop_
_entity.id
_entity.type
_entity.pdbx_description
1 polymer ?
#
loop_
_entity_poly.entity_id
_entity_poly.type
_entity_poly.pdbx_seq_one_letter_code
_entity_poly.pdbx_strand_id
1 'polypeptide(L)'
;MTNERLPDQWHSRDLPVLLCVARLEGRDAPVGTSDTVAIELEIPEEEATTALLALDDGRYIKAITGGATLGSGPSVLAVDLRERGRRVVGLWPGEDAADSLVDALRQAEDATSDPEERTAIRRAWSSLGGVSRDVMVDVVAAVIARQSGVG
;
A
#
# COMPACT_ATOMS: atom_id res chain seq x y z
N MET A 1 -35.19 -19.74 -9.06
CA MET A 1 -34.03 -19.76 -8.15
C MET A 1 -33.62 -18.31 -7.97
N THR A 2 -34.01 -17.70 -6.86
CA THR A 2 -33.64 -16.31 -6.52
C THR A 2 -32.15 -16.27 -6.26
N ASN A 3 -31.44 -15.46 -7.04
CA ASN A 3 -30.00 -15.26 -6.94
C ASN A 3 -29.76 -14.34 -5.73
N GLU A 4 -29.81 -14.91 -4.53
CA GLU A 4 -29.60 -14.19 -3.29
C GLU A 4 -28.14 -13.76 -3.23
N ARG A 5 -27.90 -12.44 -3.33
CA ARG A 5 -26.56 -11.87 -3.20
C ARG A 5 -26.20 -11.86 -1.72
N LEU A 6 -24.95 -12.20 -1.43
CA LEU A 6 -24.40 -12.00 -0.10
C LEU A 6 -24.54 -10.53 0.33
N PRO A 7 -24.61 -10.24 1.64
CA PRO A 7 -24.55 -8.88 2.17
C PRO A 7 -23.36 -8.11 1.59
N ASP A 8 -23.47 -6.78 1.55
CA ASP A 8 -22.43 -5.89 1.02
C ASP A 8 -21.16 -5.94 1.88
N GLN A 9 -20.35 -6.97 1.64
CA GLN A 9 -19.14 -7.31 2.36
C GLN A 9 -18.09 -6.20 2.27
N TRP A 10 -18.08 -5.47 1.14
CA TRP A 10 -17.15 -4.37 0.93
C TRP A 10 -17.39 -3.27 1.96
N HIS A 11 -18.63 -2.78 2.08
CA HIS A 11 -18.92 -1.69 3.00
C HIS A 11 -19.00 -2.14 4.46
N SER A 12 -19.38 -3.40 4.74
CA SER A 12 -19.53 -3.88 6.11
C SER A 12 -18.23 -4.38 6.74
N ARG A 13 -17.24 -4.82 5.95
CA ARG A 13 -16.02 -5.45 6.49
C ARG A 13 -14.74 -4.91 5.86
N ASP A 14 -14.63 -4.97 4.53
CA ASP A 14 -13.34 -4.76 3.85
C ASP A 14 -12.93 -3.26 3.84
N LEU A 15 -13.88 -2.34 3.60
CA LEU A 15 -13.62 -0.90 3.59
C LEU A 15 -13.25 -0.34 4.99
N PRO A 16 -13.96 -0.68 6.09
CA PRO A 16 -13.53 -0.30 7.44
C PRO A 16 -12.10 -0.73 7.76
N VAL A 17 -11.72 -1.96 7.39
CA VAL A 17 -10.35 -2.47 7.56
C VAL A 17 -9.34 -1.69 6.73
N LEU A 18 -9.65 -1.39 5.46
CA LEU A 18 -8.77 -0.59 4.60
C LEU A 18 -8.56 0.84 5.15
N LEU A 19 -9.62 1.47 5.67
CA LEU A 19 -9.54 2.78 6.32
C LEU A 19 -8.72 2.74 7.62
N CYS A 20 -8.81 1.64 8.39
CA CYS A 20 -7.99 1.43 9.57
C CYS A 20 -6.51 1.36 9.21
N VAL A 21 -6.14 0.53 8.23
CA VAL A 21 -4.75 0.42 7.73
C VAL A 21 -4.22 1.78 7.28
N ALA A 22 -5.02 2.56 6.54
CA ALA A 22 -4.65 3.91 6.11
C ALA A 22 -4.36 4.86 7.27
N ARG A 23 -5.12 4.77 8.37
CA ARG A 23 -4.88 5.59 9.58
C ARG A 23 -3.63 5.17 10.33
N LEU A 24 -3.34 3.87 10.38
CA LEU A 24 -2.16 3.32 11.04
C LEU A 24 -0.87 3.73 10.31
N GLU A 25 -0.87 3.74 8.98
CA GLU A 25 0.28 4.20 8.18
C GLU A 25 0.66 5.66 8.49
N GLY A 26 -0.32 6.52 8.77
CA GLY A 26 -0.08 7.93 9.10
C GLY A 26 0.52 8.19 10.49
N ARG A 27 0.71 7.17 11.33
CA ARG A 27 1.08 7.34 12.76
C ARG A 27 2.53 6.99 13.12
N ASP A 28 3.43 6.76 12.15
CA ASP A 28 4.81 6.27 12.42
C ASP A 28 4.82 4.96 13.26
N ALA A 29 3.70 4.24 13.31
CA ALA A 29 3.48 3.05 14.11
C ALA A 29 3.83 1.78 13.33
N PRO A 30 4.23 0.68 14.02
CA PRO A 30 4.51 -0.59 13.35
C PRO A 30 3.32 -1.06 12.51
N VAL A 31 3.69 -1.60 11.35
CA VAL A 31 2.87 -1.96 10.20
C VAL A 31 1.54 -2.61 10.57
N GLY A 32 0.44 -2.27 9.87
CA GLY A 32 -0.91 -2.77 10.15
C GLY A 32 -1.00 -4.29 10.17
N THR A 33 -0.89 -4.89 11.35
CA THR A 33 -1.02 -6.33 11.59
C THR A 33 -2.48 -6.73 11.78
N SER A 34 -2.80 -8.03 11.66
CA SER A 34 -4.14 -8.56 11.97
C SER A 34 -4.59 -8.19 13.40
N ASP A 35 -3.70 -8.35 14.38
CA ASP A 35 -3.93 -8.01 15.79
C ASP A 35 -4.20 -6.52 16.00
N THR A 36 -3.34 -5.64 15.45
CA THR A 36 -3.52 -4.18 15.59
C THR A 36 -4.84 -3.72 14.97
N VAL A 37 -5.19 -4.25 13.80
CA VAL A 37 -6.46 -3.93 13.12
C VAL A 37 -7.65 -4.46 13.93
N ALA A 38 -7.56 -5.66 14.47
CA ALA A 38 -8.60 -6.26 15.30
C ALA A 38 -8.87 -5.43 16.56
N ILE A 39 -7.82 -4.95 17.23
CA ILE A 39 -7.90 -4.08 18.40
C ILE A 39 -8.54 -2.72 18.03
N GLU A 40 -8.07 -2.05 16.97
CA GLU A 40 -8.55 -0.71 16.60
C GLU A 40 -10.02 -0.73 16.14
N LEU A 41 -10.48 -1.84 15.55
CA LEU A 41 -11.86 -1.99 15.08
C LEU A 41 -12.78 -2.75 16.05
N GLU A 42 -12.25 -3.24 17.17
CA GLU A 42 -12.96 -4.08 18.13
C GLU A 42 -13.63 -5.31 17.49
N ILE A 43 -12.93 -5.96 16.55
CA ILE A 43 -13.39 -7.16 15.84
C ILE A 43 -12.51 -8.39 16.17
N PRO A 44 -12.99 -9.63 15.93
CA PRO A 44 -12.15 -10.82 16.06
C PRO A 44 -10.93 -10.79 15.13
N GLU A 45 -9.77 -11.28 15.60
CA GLU A 45 -8.55 -11.32 14.78
C GLU A 45 -8.70 -12.17 13.51
N GLU A 46 -9.48 -13.26 13.57
CA GLU A 46 -9.79 -14.08 12.39
C GLU A 46 -10.57 -13.28 11.32
N GLU A 47 -11.45 -12.37 11.76
CA GLU A 47 -12.22 -11.51 10.86
C GLU A 47 -11.31 -10.44 10.23
N ALA A 48 -10.44 -9.81 11.03
CA ALA A 48 -9.44 -8.86 10.54
C ALA A 48 -8.50 -9.52 9.52
N THR A 49 -8.00 -10.73 9.84
CA THR A 49 -7.14 -11.52 8.94
C THR A 49 -7.85 -11.83 7.64
N THR A 50 -9.10 -12.29 7.71
CA THR A 50 -9.90 -12.62 6.52
C THR A 50 -10.10 -11.39 5.62
N ALA A 51 -10.41 -10.24 6.22
CA ALA A 51 -10.57 -8.98 5.49
C ALA A 51 -9.25 -8.52 4.84
N LEU A 52 -8.12 -8.59 5.56
CA LEU A 52 -6.81 -8.25 5.02
C LEU A 52 -6.42 -9.15 3.84
N LEU A 53 -6.64 -10.47 3.94
CA LEU A 53 -6.38 -11.38 2.83
C LEU A 53 -7.28 -11.08 1.62
N ALA A 54 -8.56 -10.74 1.83
CA ALA A 54 -9.45 -10.33 0.74
C ALA A 54 -8.99 -9.01 0.08
N LEU A 55 -8.49 -8.05 0.86
CA LEU A 55 -7.94 -6.79 0.35
C LEU A 55 -6.64 -6.99 -0.43
N ASP A 56 -5.80 -7.96 -0.03
CA ASP A 56 -4.57 -8.34 -0.75
C ASP A 56 -4.91 -8.98 -2.10
N ASP A 57 -5.87 -9.92 -2.13
CA ASP A 57 -6.38 -10.53 -3.36
C ASP A 57 -6.97 -9.47 -4.32
N GLY A 58 -7.71 -8.52 -3.76
CA GLY A 58 -8.22 -7.34 -4.48
C GLY A 58 -7.15 -6.29 -4.86
N ARG A 59 -5.88 -6.51 -4.50
CA ARG A 59 -4.73 -5.62 -4.73
C ARG A 59 -4.90 -4.20 -4.15
N TYR A 60 -5.73 -4.05 -3.13
CA TYR A 60 -5.82 -2.80 -2.36
C TYR A 60 -4.63 -2.63 -1.43
N ILE A 61 -4.13 -3.76 -0.92
CA ILE A 61 -2.96 -3.82 -0.06
C ILE A 61 -1.95 -4.88 -0.56
N LYS A 62 -0.81 -4.95 0.10
CA LYS A 62 0.14 -6.06 0.03
C LYS A 62 0.29 -6.63 1.44
N ALA A 63 -0.22 -7.83 1.67
CA ALA A 63 -0.09 -8.50 2.96
C ALA A 63 1.21 -9.33 3.04
N ILE A 64 1.92 -9.23 4.16
CA ILE A 64 3.02 -10.12 4.52
C ILE A 64 2.50 -11.08 5.58
N THR A 65 2.34 -12.34 5.20
CA THR A 65 1.77 -13.37 6.09
C THR A 65 2.87 -14.12 6.85
N GLY A 66 2.64 -14.36 8.13
CA GLY A 66 3.45 -15.27 8.94
C GLY A 66 3.12 -16.72 8.65
N GLY A 67 4.09 -17.62 8.86
CA GLY A 67 3.81 -19.06 8.83
C GLY A 67 2.86 -19.45 9.97
N ALA A 68 1.90 -20.33 9.68
CA ALA A 68 1.03 -20.89 10.72
C ALA A 68 1.87 -21.68 11.73
N THR A 69 1.87 -21.27 13.00
CA THR A 69 2.39 -22.09 14.11
C THR A 69 1.33 -23.11 14.52
N LEU A 70 1.76 -24.26 15.04
CA LEU A 70 0.87 -25.33 15.49
C LEU A 70 -0.17 -24.77 16.50
N GLY A 71 -1.43 -24.65 16.05
CA GLY A 71 -2.55 -24.17 16.86
C GLY A 71 -3.09 -22.79 16.51
N SER A 72 -2.42 -22.00 15.65
CA SER A 72 -2.91 -20.70 15.17
C SER A 72 -3.12 -20.72 13.65
N GLY A 73 -4.21 -20.11 13.20
CA GLY A 73 -4.46 -19.84 11.78
C GLY A 73 -3.40 -18.90 11.16
N PRO A 74 -3.47 -18.63 9.84
CA PRO A 74 -2.59 -17.66 9.20
C PRO A 74 -2.76 -16.27 9.86
N SER A 75 -1.67 -15.54 10.05
CA SER A 75 -1.69 -14.16 10.57
C SER A 75 -1.04 -13.19 9.60
N VAL A 76 -1.51 -11.94 9.60
CA VAL A 76 -0.93 -10.88 8.79
C VAL A 76 0.03 -10.06 9.66
N LEU A 77 1.31 -10.12 9.33
CA LEU A 77 2.39 -9.53 10.11
C LEU A 77 2.74 -8.10 9.68
N ALA A 78 2.36 -7.73 8.46
CA ALA A 78 2.58 -6.41 7.91
C ALA A 78 1.69 -6.21 6.68
N VAL A 79 1.35 -4.95 6.42
CA VAL A 79 0.50 -4.51 5.31
C VAL A 79 1.04 -3.22 4.72
N ASP A 80 1.23 -3.22 3.40
CA ASP A 80 1.52 -1.99 2.64
C ASP A 80 0.30 -1.58 1.80
N LEU A 81 -0.10 -0.30 1.83
CA LEU A 81 -1.15 0.22 0.95
C LEU A 81 -0.67 0.34 -0.49
N ARG A 82 -1.40 -0.29 -1.41
CA ARG A 82 -1.21 -0.12 -2.85
C ARG A 82 -1.93 1.11 -3.37
N GLU A 83 -1.55 1.57 -4.55
CA GLU A 83 -2.22 2.67 -5.27
C GLU A 83 -3.74 2.56 -5.24
N ARG A 84 -4.28 1.37 -5.57
CA ARG A 84 -5.73 1.14 -5.58
C ARG A 84 -6.35 1.40 -4.20
N GLY A 85 -5.70 0.95 -3.12
CA GLY A 85 -6.12 1.22 -1.75
C GLY A 85 -6.01 2.70 -1.40
N ARG A 86 -4.89 3.35 -1.75
CA ARG A 86 -4.67 4.79 -1.51
C ARG A 86 -5.70 5.66 -2.22
N ARG A 87 -6.08 5.34 -3.45
CA ARG A 87 -7.14 6.04 -4.19
C ARG A 87 -8.49 5.93 -3.47
N VAL A 88 -8.84 4.73 -3.01
CA VAL A 88 -10.09 4.50 -2.27
C VAL A 88 -10.15 5.28 -0.95
N VAL A 89 -9.05 5.33 -0.21
CA VAL A 89 -9.00 6.00 1.10
C VAL A 89 -8.61 7.48 1.04
N GLY A 90 -8.44 8.04 -0.17
CA GLY A 90 -8.10 9.45 -0.37
C GLY A 90 -6.66 9.82 0.01
N LEU A 91 -5.77 8.83 0.13
CA LEU A 91 -4.32 9.05 0.37
C LEU A 91 -3.51 9.12 -0.93
N TRP A 92 -4.14 8.90 -2.08
CA TRP A 92 -3.46 9.09 -3.36
C TRP A 92 -3.32 10.59 -3.65
N PRO A 93 -2.14 11.06 -4.10
CA PRO A 93 -2.01 12.44 -4.56
C PRO A 93 -3.08 12.73 -5.62
N GLY A 94 -3.60 13.96 -5.65
CA GLY A 94 -4.62 14.37 -6.62
C GLY A 94 -4.22 13.99 -8.06
N GLU A 95 -5.19 13.73 -8.93
CA GLU A 95 -4.96 13.15 -10.27
C GLU A 95 -3.83 13.86 -11.03
N ASP A 96 -3.85 15.20 -11.07
CA ASP A 96 -2.83 16.01 -11.73
C ASP A 96 -1.41 15.82 -11.16
N ALA A 97 -1.28 15.67 -9.83
CA ALA A 97 0.01 15.50 -9.16
C ALA A 97 0.56 14.08 -9.33
N ALA A 98 -0.33 13.08 -9.36
CA ALA A 98 0.03 11.70 -9.64
C ALA A 98 0.49 11.54 -11.10
N ASP A 99 -0.26 12.09 -12.05
CA ASP A 99 0.07 12.04 -13.47
C ASP A 99 1.37 12.82 -13.76
N SER A 100 1.57 13.97 -13.11
CA SER A 100 2.83 14.72 -13.22
C SER A 100 4.03 13.95 -12.67
N LEU A 101 3.87 13.21 -11.56
CA LEU A 101 4.93 12.37 -11.00
C LEU A 101 5.23 11.17 -11.90
N VAL A 102 4.19 10.53 -12.43
CA VAL A 102 4.24 9.45 -13.42
C VAL A 102 5.00 9.89 -14.65
N ASP A 103 4.65 11.04 -15.21
CA ASP A 103 5.30 11.56 -16.41
C ASP A 103 6.75 11.96 -16.14
N ALA A 104 7.05 12.55 -14.99
CA ALA A 104 8.42 12.86 -14.59
C ALA A 104 9.29 11.60 -14.47
N LEU A 105 8.76 10.51 -13.90
CA LEU A 105 9.47 9.24 -13.76
C LEU A 105 9.64 8.49 -15.09
N ARG A 106 8.65 8.55 -16.00
CA ARG A 106 8.79 8.02 -17.38
C ARG A 106 9.86 8.78 -18.16
N GLN A 107 9.82 10.10 -18.08
CA GLN A 107 10.80 10.95 -18.73
C GLN A 107 12.23 10.72 -18.19
N ALA A 108 12.36 10.40 -16.90
CA ALA A 108 13.63 9.97 -16.32
C ALA A 108 14.09 8.61 -16.88
N GLU A 109 13.20 7.61 -16.98
CA GLU A 109 13.54 6.30 -17.55
C GLU A 109 14.00 6.37 -19.01
N ASP A 110 13.40 7.26 -19.80
CA ASP A 110 13.73 7.47 -21.21
C ASP A 110 15.03 8.28 -21.41
N ALA A 111 15.34 9.19 -20.49
CA ALA A 111 16.56 9.99 -20.52
C ALA A 111 17.81 9.25 -20.01
N THR A 112 17.61 8.22 -19.18
CA THR A 112 18.71 7.44 -18.61
C THR A 112 19.22 6.38 -19.59
N SER A 113 20.53 6.41 -19.87
CA SER A 113 21.22 5.42 -20.71
C SER A 113 21.81 4.26 -19.90
N ASP A 114 21.94 4.41 -18.58
CA ASP A 114 22.45 3.39 -17.68
C ASP A 114 21.36 2.33 -17.34
N PRO A 115 21.60 1.04 -17.64
CA PRO A 115 20.68 -0.04 -17.31
C PRO A 115 20.36 -0.16 -15.81
N GLU A 116 21.30 0.17 -14.92
CA GLU A 116 21.12 0.02 -13.47
C GLU A 116 20.20 1.12 -12.92
N GLU A 117 20.42 2.37 -13.32
CA GLU A 117 19.54 3.50 -13.00
C GLU A 117 18.12 3.31 -13.57
N ARG A 118 17.97 2.83 -14.81
CA ARG A 118 16.63 2.50 -15.36
C ARG A 118 15.91 1.46 -14.51
N THR A 119 16.66 0.47 -14.04
CA THR A 119 16.11 -0.56 -13.16
C THR A 119 15.73 0.01 -11.80
N ALA A 120 16.50 0.95 -11.24
CA ALA A 120 16.17 1.65 -10.01
C ALA A 120 14.91 2.52 -10.16
N ILE A 121 14.77 3.26 -11.27
CA ILE A 121 13.56 4.04 -11.59
C ILE A 121 12.35 3.10 -11.67
N ARG A 122 12.47 1.97 -12.37
CA ARG A 122 11.40 0.96 -12.48
C ARG A 122 11.06 0.30 -11.14
N ARG A 123 12.02 0.19 -10.21
CA ARG A 123 11.75 -0.24 -8.83
C ARG A 123 11.04 0.85 -8.04
N ALA A 124 11.37 2.13 -8.22
CA ALA A 124 10.65 3.24 -7.61
C ALA A 124 9.16 3.25 -8.03
N TRP A 125 8.88 3.02 -9.32
CA TRP A 125 7.53 2.77 -9.82
C TRP A 125 6.78 1.65 -9.08
N SER A 126 7.49 0.55 -8.83
CA SER A 126 6.94 -0.63 -8.18
C SER A 126 6.77 -0.44 -6.67
N SER A 127 7.52 0.49 -6.07
CA SER A 127 7.51 0.79 -4.63
C SER A 127 6.52 1.88 -4.25
N LEU A 128 6.11 2.77 -5.16
CA LEU A 128 4.99 3.72 -4.94
C LEU A 128 3.65 3.00 -4.58
N GLY A 129 3.55 1.71 -4.88
CA GLY A 129 2.47 0.83 -4.40
C GLY A 129 2.66 0.26 -2.98
N GLY A 130 3.55 0.81 -2.15
CA GLY A 130 3.74 0.33 -0.78
C GLY A 130 4.95 0.91 -0.05
N VAL A 131 5.07 2.24 0.04
CA VAL A 131 6.32 2.86 0.52
C VAL A 131 6.18 3.61 1.84
N SER A 132 7.04 3.20 2.80
CA SER A 132 7.38 3.90 4.04
C SER A 132 8.12 5.22 3.76
N ARG A 133 8.06 6.14 4.71
CA ARG A 133 8.63 7.50 4.68
C ARG A 133 10.03 7.61 4.04
N ASP A 134 10.90 6.62 4.24
CA ASP A 134 12.30 6.67 3.79
C ASP A 134 12.47 6.70 2.27
N VAL A 135 11.65 5.98 1.51
CA VAL A 135 11.79 5.94 0.03
C VAL A 135 11.20 7.18 -0.63
N MET A 136 10.23 7.85 0.00
CA MET A 136 9.77 9.17 -0.46
C MET A 136 10.86 10.23 -0.30
N VAL A 137 11.68 10.13 0.76
CA VAL A 137 12.82 11.03 0.97
C VAL A 137 13.86 10.86 -0.13
N ASP A 138 14.14 9.64 -0.56
CA ASP A 138 15.11 9.38 -1.64
C ASP A 138 14.63 9.91 -3.00
N VAL A 139 13.34 9.78 -3.32
CA VAL A 139 12.77 10.33 -4.57
C VAL A 139 12.76 11.86 -4.55
N VAL A 140 12.36 12.47 -3.43
CA VAL A 140 12.42 13.93 -3.25
C VAL A 140 13.86 14.43 -3.31
N ALA A 141 14.80 13.71 -2.68
CA ALA A 141 16.22 14.02 -2.73
C ALA A 141 16.77 13.93 -4.17
N ALA A 142 16.38 12.93 -4.94
CA ALA A 142 16.77 12.80 -6.35
C ALA A 142 16.25 13.96 -7.21
N VAL A 143 15.01 14.41 -6.98
CA VAL A 143 14.43 15.56 -7.68
C VAL A 143 15.12 16.88 -7.27
N ILE A 144 15.41 17.07 -5.99
CA ILE A 144 16.12 18.25 -5.47
C ILE A 144 17.57 18.29 -5.95
N ALA A 145 18.27 17.15 -5.96
CA ALA A 145 19.63 17.03 -6.48
C ALA A 145 19.68 17.44 -7.96
N ARG A 146 18.66 17.06 -8.73
CA ARG A 146 18.54 17.44 -10.15
C ARG A 146 18.22 18.92 -10.36
N GLN A 147 17.42 19.55 -9.50
CA GLN A 147 17.17 21.00 -9.56
C GLN A 147 18.37 21.83 -9.10
N SER A 148 19.25 21.27 -8.29
CA SER A 148 20.41 21.97 -7.72
C SER A 148 21.68 21.88 -8.60
N GLY A 149 21.68 21.08 -9.68
CA GLY A 149 22.82 20.99 -10.59
C GLY A 149 24.10 20.45 -9.95
N VAL A 150 23.99 19.64 -8.90
CA VAL A 150 25.14 18.96 -8.28
C VAL A 150 25.04 17.49 -8.65
N GLY A 151 25.77 17.13 -9.71
CA GLY A 151 26.12 15.74 -10.02
C GLY A 151 27.36 15.30 -9.26
#